data_AF-A0A7S2JX96-F1
#
_entry.id   AF-A0A7S2JX96-F1
#
_cell.length_a   1.000
_cell.length_b   1.000
_cell.length_c   1.000
_cell.angle_alpha   90.00
_cell.angle_beta   90.00
_cell.angle_gamma   90.00
#
_symmetry.space_group_name_H-M   'P 1'
#
loop_
_entity.id
_entity.type
_entity.pdbx_description
1 polymer ?
#
loop_
_entity_poly.entity_id
_entity_poly.type
_entity_poly.pdbx_seq_one_letter_code
_entity_poly.pdbx_strand_id
1 'polypeptide(L)'
;WMYDRPVPEVQRASLMQEVVQTATQDKLLADEIYVQTMKQLTKNPSLRSQAQGWKLMLGLCQHVCPSQILHEFVHVFLLKALKSKAHSPEITDSIRQCIADLNMTAAPEKIDEDTIPLQVMLIDSSVR
;
A
#
# COMPACT_ATOMS: atom_id res chain seq x y z
N TRP A 1 12.40 12.04 3.65
CA TRP A 1 12.64 10.90 4.55
C TRP A 1 13.76 9.96 4.07
N MET A 2 13.76 9.47 2.81
CA MET A 2 14.76 8.52 2.23
C MET A 2 16.23 8.99 2.11
N TYR A 3 16.63 10.05 2.81
CA TYR A 3 17.95 10.70 2.74
C TYR A 3 18.35 11.32 1.38
N ASP A 4 17.43 11.38 0.41
CA ASP A 4 17.68 12.03 -0.88
C ASP A 4 17.68 13.58 -0.80
N ARG A 5 17.25 14.15 0.34
CA ARG A 5 17.26 15.59 0.61
C ARG A 5 17.78 15.88 2.02
N PRO A 6 18.49 17.02 2.22
CA PRO A 6 18.97 17.42 3.54
C PRO A 6 17.77 17.78 4.43
N VAL A 7 17.63 17.04 5.53
CA VAL A 7 16.62 17.25 6.58
C VAL A 7 17.29 16.93 7.93
N PRO A 8 17.05 17.68 9.01
CA PRO A 8 17.55 17.33 10.34
C PRO A 8 17.04 15.94 10.80
N GLU A 9 17.88 15.16 11.49
CA GLU A 9 17.51 13.79 11.90
C GLU A 9 16.30 13.76 12.83
N VAL A 10 16.21 14.75 13.73
CA VAL A 10 15.07 14.93 14.65
C VAL A 10 13.76 15.04 13.88
N GLN A 11 13.74 15.82 12.80
CA GLN A 11 12.54 15.97 11.96
C GLN A 11 12.31 14.71 11.11
N ARG A 12 13.37 14.06 10.64
CA ARG A 12 13.26 12.87 9.78
C ARG A 12 12.55 11.71 10.48
N ALA A 13 12.71 11.56 11.79
CA ALA A 13 12.13 10.45 12.53
C ALA A 13 10.59 10.37 12.40
N SER A 14 9.88 11.50 12.32
CA SER A 14 8.42 11.52 12.20
C SER A 14 7.91 11.43 10.76
N LEU A 15 8.71 11.81 9.76
CA LEU A 15 8.24 11.95 8.38
C LEU A 15 7.61 10.67 7.79
N MET A 16 8.10 9.48 8.14
CA MET A 16 7.48 8.24 7.66
C MET A 16 6.07 8.08 8.19
N GLN A 17 5.89 8.34 9.49
CA GLN A 17 4.59 8.23 10.14
C GLN A 17 3.60 9.24 9.56
N GLU A 18 4.06 10.46 9.28
CA GLU A 18 3.25 11.49 8.62
C GLU A 18 2.81 11.06 7.21
N VAL A 19 3.71 10.44 6.42
CA VAL A 19 3.36 9.92 5.08
C VAL A 19 2.33 8.79 5.17
N VAL A 20 2.54 7.82 6.07
CA VAL A 20 1.59 6.72 6.25
C VAL A 20 0.24 7.23 6.77
N GLN A 21 0.24 8.16 7.72
CA GLN A 21 -0.99 8.79 8.22
C GLN A 21 -1.74 9.56 7.13
N THR A 22 -1.02 10.22 6.22
CA THR A 22 -1.65 10.89 5.07
C THR A 22 -2.34 9.85 4.17
N ALA A 23 -1.69 8.71 3.93
CA ALA A 23 -2.26 7.64 3.12
C ALA A 23 -3.52 7.03 3.76
N THR A 24 -3.61 6.92 5.09
CA THR A 24 -4.79 6.37 5.77
C THR A 24 -6.00 7.30 5.78
N GLN A 25 -5.81 8.60 5.54
CA GLN A 25 -6.88 9.61 5.59
C GLN A 25 -7.58 9.84 4.24
N ASP A 26 -6.89 9.58 3.12
CA ASP A 26 -7.42 9.83 1.78
C ASP A 26 -6.96 8.73 0.81
N LYS A 27 -7.93 8.01 0.23
CA LYS A 27 -7.68 6.89 -0.69
C LYS A 27 -7.01 7.33 -2.00
N LEU A 28 -7.28 8.53 -2.49
CA LEU A 28 -6.60 9.06 -3.68
C LEU A 28 -5.14 9.39 -3.37
N LEU A 29 -4.87 9.94 -2.18
CA LEU A 29 -3.50 10.17 -1.73
C LEU A 29 -2.76 8.86 -1.45
N ALA A 30 -3.45 7.83 -0.93
CA ALA A 30 -2.87 6.51 -0.73
C ALA A 30 -2.29 5.94 -2.03
N ASP A 31 -3.07 5.97 -3.11
CA ASP A 31 -2.65 5.50 -4.43
C ASP A 31 -1.44 6.29 -4.97
N GLU A 32 -1.48 7.63 -4.87
CA GLU A 32 -0.36 8.48 -5.28
C GLU A 32 0.91 8.17 -4.47
N ILE A 33 0.79 7.95 -3.16
CA ILE A 33 1.92 7.60 -2.29
C ILE A 33 2.50 6.22 -2.66
N TYR A 34 1.67 5.23 -2.99
CA TYR A 34 2.13 3.94 -3.51
C TYR A 34 2.93 4.12 -4.80
N VAL A 35 2.37 4.85 -5.78
CA VAL A 35 3.03 5.09 -7.08
C VAL A 35 4.35 5.84 -6.91
N GLN A 36 4.39 6.88 -6.08
CA GLN A 36 5.61 7.63 -5.79
C GLN A 36 6.67 6.75 -5.12
N THR A 37 6.27 5.87 -4.20
CA THR A 37 7.18 4.93 -3.54
C THR A 37 7.74 3.90 -4.52
N MET A 38 6.91 3.30 -5.37
CA MET A 38 7.35 2.39 -6.44
C MET A 38 8.30 3.08 -7.41
N LYS A 39 8.03 4.34 -7.77
CA LYS A 39 8.92 5.16 -8.60
C LYS A 39 10.29 5.32 -7.94
N GLN A 40 10.35 5.69 -6.66
CA GLN A 40 11.62 5.86 -5.95
C GLN A 40 12.37 4.54 -5.68
N LEU A 41 11.71 3.40 -5.75
CA LEU A 41 12.36 2.08 -5.68
C LEU A 41 12.84 1.59 -7.05
N THR A 42 12.38 2.19 -8.14
CA THR A 42 12.74 1.80 -9.51
C THR A 42 14.05 2.45 -9.93
N LYS A 43 15.06 1.62 -10.24
CA LYS A 43 16.39 2.07 -10.72
C LYS A 43 17.07 3.10 -9.80
N ASN A 44 16.83 3.03 -8.49
CA ASN A 44 17.47 3.91 -7.53
C ASN A 44 18.91 3.44 -7.27
N PRO A 45 19.95 4.25 -7.56
CA PRO A 45 21.34 3.82 -7.37
C PRO A 45 21.78 3.79 -5.90
N SER A 46 21.04 4.46 -5.01
CA SER A 46 21.40 4.58 -3.59
C SER A 46 20.82 3.44 -2.78
N LEU A 47 21.68 2.53 -2.32
CA LEU A 47 21.29 1.42 -1.44
C LEU A 47 20.63 1.92 -0.13
N ARG A 48 21.15 3.02 0.42
CA ARG A 48 20.56 3.66 1.62
C ARG A 48 19.15 4.17 1.35
N SER A 49 18.94 4.83 0.21
CA SER A 49 17.63 5.33 -0.21
C SER A 49 16.67 4.17 -0.43
N GLN A 50 17.08 3.12 -1.17
CA GLN A 50 16.28 1.91 -1.36
C GLN A 50 15.85 1.26 -0.03
N ALA A 51 16.77 1.10 0.92
CA ALA A 51 16.46 0.48 2.21
C ALA A 51 15.37 1.27 2.98
N GLN A 52 15.40 2.61 2.90
CA GLN A 52 14.32 3.42 3.45
C GLN A 52 13.03 3.25 2.64
N GLY A 53 13.09 3.34 1.30
CA GLY A 53 11.93 3.16 0.44
C GLY A 53 11.17 1.85 0.69
N TRP A 54 11.89 0.75 0.94
CA TRP A 54 11.28 -0.55 1.27
C TRP A 54 10.64 -0.57 2.67
N LYS A 55 11.22 0.13 3.65
CA LYS A 55 10.57 0.32 4.95
C LYS A 55 9.28 1.14 4.83
N LEU A 56 9.25 2.17 3.98
CA LEU A 56 8.02 2.91 3.70
C LEU A 56 6.99 2.04 3.00
N MET A 57 7.38 1.28 1.97
CA MET A 57 6.47 0.34 1.29
C MET A 57 5.84 -0.65 2.28
N LEU A 58 6.64 -1.20 3.20
CA LEU A 58 6.14 -2.07 4.26
C LEU A 58 5.14 -1.36 5.16
N GLY A 59 5.45 -0.14 5.60
CA GLY A 59 4.53 0.68 6.39
C GLY A 59 3.20 0.93 5.68
N LEU A 60 3.21 1.18 4.37
CA LEU A 60 1.99 1.34 3.58
C LEU A 60 1.17 0.03 3.54
N CYS A 61 1.80 -1.10 3.21
CA CYS A 61 1.11 -2.39 3.11
C CYS A 61 0.45 -2.82 4.44
N GLN A 62 1.07 -2.45 5.57
CA GLN A 62 0.56 -2.73 6.92
C GLN A 62 -0.66 -1.89 7.32
N HIS A 63 -0.83 -0.69 6.76
CA HIS A 63 -1.82 0.28 7.26
C HIS A 63 -2.89 0.65 6.26
N VAL A 64 -2.64 0.51 4.95
CA VAL A 64 -3.59 0.95 3.93
C VAL A 64 -3.62 0.01 2.72
N CYS A 65 -4.81 -0.33 2.26
CA CYS A 65 -5.00 -1.03 1.00
C CYS A 65 -5.04 0.00 -0.14
N PRO A 66 -4.27 -0.18 -1.22
CA PRO A 66 -4.45 0.63 -2.44
C PRO A 66 -5.85 0.40 -3.04
N SER A 67 -6.26 1.24 -3.99
CA SER A 67 -7.49 1.00 -4.74
C SER A 67 -7.47 -0.35 -5.47
N GLN A 68 -8.64 -0.91 -5.77
CA GLN A 68 -8.76 -2.16 -6.52
C GLN A 68 -8.02 -2.12 -7.86
N ILE A 69 -7.99 -0.96 -8.52
CA ILE A 69 -7.27 -0.75 -9.77
C ILE A 69 -5.76 -0.85 -9.54
N LEU A 70 -5.23 -0.18 -8.52
CA LEU A 70 -3.79 -0.12 -8.26
C LEU A 70 -3.25 -1.39 -7.58
N HIS A 71 -4.08 -2.10 -6.83
CA HIS A 71 -3.71 -3.27 -6.03
C HIS A 71 -2.90 -4.31 -6.81
N GLU A 72 -3.38 -4.73 -7.98
CA GLU A 72 -2.70 -5.75 -8.78
C GLU A 72 -1.33 -5.27 -9.28
N PHE A 73 -1.19 -3.98 -9.60
CA PHE A 73 0.09 -3.41 -10.00
C PHE A 73 1.10 -3.39 -8.85
N VAL A 74 0.65 -3.05 -7.62
CA VAL A 74 1.49 -3.10 -6.42
C VAL A 74 1.92 -4.54 -6.15
N HIS A 75 0.99 -5.49 -6.22
CA HIS A 75 1.27 -6.90 -5.99
C HIS A 75 2.30 -7.46 -7.00
N VAL A 76 2.12 -7.19 -8.30
CA VAL A 76 3.08 -7.58 -9.34
C VAL A 76 4.44 -6.90 -9.16
N PHE A 77 4.46 -5.62 -8.75
CA PHE A 77 5.70 -4.92 -8.43
C PHE A 77 6.48 -5.62 -7.31
N LEU A 78 5.80 -5.97 -6.20
CA LEU A 78 6.40 -6.68 -5.08
C LEU A 78 6.91 -8.07 -5.48
N LEU A 79 6.14 -8.85 -6.24
CA LEU A 79 6.55 -10.17 -6.72
C LEU A 79 7.78 -10.08 -7.65
N LYS A 80 7.85 -9.06 -8.50
CA LYS A 80 9.01 -8.82 -9.36
C LYS A 80 10.24 -8.47 -8.53
N ALA A 81 10.09 -7.62 -7.51
CA ALA A 81 11.18 -7.28 -6.60
C ALA A 81 11.67 -8.51 -5.83
N LEU A 82 10.77 -9.37 -5.33
CA LEU A 82 11.12 -10.59 -4.60
C LEU A 82 11.95 -11.58 -5.43
N LYS A 83 11.70 -11.66 -6.74
CA LYS A 83 12.45 -12.52 -7.67
C LYS A 83 13.86 -11.99 -7.96
N SER A 84 14.13 -10.71 -7.70
CA SER A 84 15.42 -10.10 -7.93
C SER A 84 16.45 -10.56 -6.89
N LYS A 85 17.63 -10.99 -7.35
CA LYS A 85 18.76 -11.33 -6.45
C LYS A 85 19.58 -10.10 -6.02
N ALA A 86 19.14 -8.88 -6.38
CA ALA A 86 19.88 -7.65 -6.12
C ALA A 86 19.67 -7.08 -4.70
N HIS A 87 18.70 -7.59 -3.95
CA HIS A 87 18.34 -7.07 -2.63
C HIS A 87 19.09 -7.79 -1.50
N SER A 88 19.34 -7.07 -0.41
CA SER A 88 19.83 -7.70 0.83
C SER A 88 18.77 -8.63 1.42
N PRO A 89 19.16 -9.58 2.30
CA PRO A 89 18.20 -10.44 2.99
C PRO A 89 17.11 -9.65 3.73
N GLU A 90 17.49 -8.60 4.44
CA GLU A 90 16.56 -7.72 5.18
C GLU A 90 15.49 -7.08 4.28
N ILE A 91 15.90 -6.58 3.11
CA ILE A 91 14.97 -6.02 2.12
C ILE A 91 14.09 -7.12 1.55
N THR A 92 14.66 -8.30 1.30
CA THR A 92 13.90 -9.45 0.78
C THR A 92 12.82 -9.87 1.77
N ASP A 93 13.12 -9.90 3.06
CA ASP A 93 12.15 -10.19 4.12
C ASP A 93 11.07 -9.11 4.21
N SER A 94 11.47 -7.83 4.09
CA SER A 94 10.52 -6.71 4.03
C SER A 94 9.55 -6.85 2.85
N ILE A 95 10.05 -7.25 1.67
CA ILE A 95 9.22 -7.48 0.48
C ILE A 95 8.25 -8.65 0.69
N ARG A 96 8.69 -9.76 1.29
CA ARG A 96 7.80 -10.89 1.62
C ARG A 96 6.69 -10.45 2.56
N GLN A 97 7.04 -9.65 3.57
CA GLN A 97 6.08 -9.14 4.53
C GLN A 97 5.08 -8.17 3.86
N CYS A 98 5.54 -7.31 2.94
CA CYS A 98 4.65 -6.44 2.15
C CYS A 98 3.59 -7.25 1.40
N ILE A 99 3.97 -8.37 0.78
CA ILE A 99 3.04 -9.23 0.03
C ILE A 99 2.01 -9.87 0.98
N ALA A 100 2.45 -10.35 2.14
CA ALA A 100 1.56 -10.92 3.14
C ALA A 100 0.56 -9.86 3.64
N ASP A 101 1.05 -8.67 4.01
CA ASP A 101 0.24 -7.59 4.56
C ASP A 101 -0.76 -7.04 3.52
N LEU A 102 -0.32 -6.83 2.27
CA LEU A 102 -1.18 -6.38 1.18
C LEU A 102 -2.38 -7.33 0.96
N ASN A 103 -2.13 -8.64 0.98
CA ASN A 103 -3.18 -9.65 0.82
C ASN A 103 -4.15 -9.69 2.01
N MET A 104 -3.71 -9.36 3.23
CA MET A 104 -4.60 -9.26 4.39
C MET A 104 -5.45 -8.00 4.35
N THR A 105 -4.88 -6.87 3.93
CA THR A 105 -5.59 -5.58 3.87
C THR A 105 -6.58 -5.50 2.69
N ALA A 106 -6.46 -6.39 1.71
CA ALA A 106 -7.41 -6.55 0.59
C ALA A 106 -8.74 -7.23 0.95
N ALA A 107 -8.99 -7.54 2.22
CA ALA A 107 -10.27 -8.07 2.69
C ALA A 107 -11.45 -7.21 2.16
N PRO A 108 -12.55 -7.84 1.72
CA PRO A 108 -13.60 -7.15 0.97
C PRO A 108 -14.10 -5.95 1.76
N GLU A 109 -14.18 -4.80 1.10
CA GLU A 109 -14.95 -3.66 1.58
C GLU A 109 -16.28 -4.22 2.08
N LYS A 110 -16.57 -4.05 3.37
CA LYS A 110 -17.90 -4.38 3.90
C LYS A 110 -18.88 -3.68 2.98
N ILE A 111 -19.69 -4.47 2.28
CA ILE A 111 -20.82 -3.96 1.53
C ILE A 111 -21.56 -3.08 2.53
N ASP A 112 -21.68 -1.79 2.22
CA ASP A 112 -22.41 -0.85 3.05
C ASP A 112 -23.83 -1.40 3.19
N GLU A 113 -24.19 -1.86 4.40
CA GLU A 113 -25.50 -2.48 4.68
C GLU A 113 -26.66 -1.51 4.36
N ASP A 114 -26.36 -0.22 4.15
CA ASP A 114 -27.31 0.84 3.85
C ASP A 114 -27.60 1.08 2.36
N THR A 115 -26.98 0.35 1.42
CA THR A 115 -27.35 0.43 -0.01
C THR A 115 -27.65 -0.93 -0.63
N ILE A 116 -28.89 -1.38 -0.45
CA ILE A 116 -29.86 -1.80 -1.49
C ILE A 116 -31.10 -2.34 -0.74
N PRO A 117 -32.27 -1.67 -0.79
CA PRO A 117 -33.51 -2.36 -0.44
C PRO A 117 -33.76 -3.40 -1.52
N LEU A 118 -33.44 -4.67 -1.23
CA LEU A 118 -33.87 -5.80 -2.04
C LEU A 118 -35.40 -5.91 -1.92
N GLN A 119 -36.12 -5.19 -2.79
CA GLN A 119 -37.51 -5.50 -3.05
C GLN A 119 -37.54 -6.80 -3.84
N VAL A 120 -37.61 -7.91 -3.12
CA VAL A 120 -37.91 -9.21 -3.68
C VAL A 120 -39.37 -9.17 -4.13
N MET A 121 -39.61 -8.83 -5.40
CA MET A 121 -40.89 -9.14 -6.03
C MET A 121 -40.97 -10.66 -6.18
N LEU A 122 -41.77 -11.28 -5.33
CA LEU A 122 -42.29 -12.61 -5.65
C LEU A 122 -43.15 -12.50 -6.91
N ILE A 123 -43.05 -13.50 -7.77
CA ILE A 123 -43.81 -13.62 -9.03
C ILE A 123 -45.32 -13.77 -8.80
N ASP A 124 -45.77 -13.89 -7.55
CA ASP A 124 -47.16 -13.65 -7.18
C ASP A 124 -47.30 -12.25 -6.58
N SER A 125 -48.17 -11.44 -7.18
CA SER A 125 -48.37 -10.03 -6.84
C SER A 125 -49.05 -9.86 -5.47
N SER A 126 -48.39 -10.23 -4.38
CA SER A 126 -48.94 -10.12 -3.02
C SER A 126 -48.04 -9.27 -2.14
N VAL A 127 -48.48 -8.03 -1.90
CA VAL A 127 -47.97 -7.15 -0.84
C VAL A 127 -48.74 -7.45 0.45
N ARG A 128 -48.02 -7.70 1.54
CA ARG A 128 -48.57 -7.64 2.90
C ARG A 128 -47.69 -6.73 3.75
#